data_AF-A0A151ERZ8-F1
#
_entry.id   AF-A0A151ERZ8-F1
#
_cell.length_a   1.000
_cell.length_b   1.000
_cell.length_c   1.000
_cell.angle_alpha   90.00
_cell.angle_beta   90.00
_cell.angle_gamma   90.00
#
_symmetry.space_group_name_H-M   'P 1'
#
loop_
_entity.id
_entity.type
_entity.pdbx_description
1 polymer ?
#
loop_
_entity_poly.entity_id
_entity_poly.type
_entity_poly.pdbx_seq_one_letter_code
_entity_poly.pdbx_strand_id
1 'polypeptide(L)'
;MISISGIETLRWISTIVSISVKFMLAIYFLNRYSKKRAGIPLAWGTGFFFFGLSQIPILAMRYFEDAATDMYFALMGAFLAALSLALLYYGTSLLFFTTGSFMQKKLSIIFFVVMAIIILAFPLLTTAENVLKSIFMVVATGFIFPIMLIMAFLFFIIWHKLDPINPRRVNVFLVAVAWLIYSLVNGIGSFFFVTAFDVLFYLLSIISFLILLYGMTLGKATGH
;
A
#
# COMPACT_ATOMS: atom_id res chain seq x y z
N MET A 1 -1.83 9.29 34.66
CA MET A 1 -2.12 9.37 33.21
C MET A 1 -0.79 9.48 32.50
N ILE A 2 -0.37 8.45 31.76
CA ILE A 2 0.90 8.48 31.01
C ILE A 2 0.74 9.53 29.91
N SER A 3 1.61 10.53 29.85
CA SER A 3 1.55 11.54 28.79
C SER A 3 1.95 10.89 27.46
N ILE A 4 1.01 10.84 26.53
CA ILE A 4 1.29 10.39 25.17
C ILE A 4 2.10 11.50 24.50
N SER A 5 3.28 11.18 23.98
CA SER A 5 4.11 12.18 23.27
C SER A 5 3.40 12.66 22.00
N GLY A 6 3.67 13.90 21.58
CA GLY A 6 3.05 14.45 20.35
C GLY A 6 3.34 13.61 19.10
N ILE A 7 4.51 12.97 19.03
CA ILE A 7 4.91 12.07 17.94
C ILE A 7 4.05 10.80 17.95
N GLU A 8 3.78 10.24 19.13
CA GLU A 8 2.95 9.06 19.27
C GLU A 8 1.50 9.35 18.83
N THR A 9 0.96 10.50 19.22
CA THR A 9 -0.36 10.96 18.74
C THR A 9 -0.39 11.09 17.22
N LEU A 10 0.65 11.68 16.62
CA LEU A 10 0.73 11.83 15.16
C LEU A 10 0.85 10.47 14.43
N ARG A 11 1.58 9.51 15.01
CA ARG A 11 1.65 8.13 14.51
C ARG A 11 0.28 7.46 14.48
N TRP A 12 -0.51 7.63 15.54
CA TRP A 12 -1.89 7.11 15.60
C TRP A 12 -2.79 7.77 14.57
N ILE A 13 -2.75 9.10 14.45
CA ILE A 13 -3.53 9.83 13.43
C ILE A 13 -3.16 9.34 12.03
N SER A 14 -1.86 9.24 11.72
CA SER A 14 -1.38 8.75 10.42
C SER A 14 -1.88 7.34 10.11
N THR A 15 -1.85 6.46 11.12
CA THR A 15 -2.33 5.08 10.99
C THR A 15 -3.84 5.05 10.75
N ILE A 16 -4.63 5.78 11.53
CA ILE A 16 -6.09 5.83 11.40
C ILE A 16 -6.49 6.39 10.03
N VAL A 17 -5.86 7.47 9.58
CA VAL A 17 -6.10 8.06 8.26
C VAL A 17 -5.76 7.06 7.16
N SER A 18 -4.61 6.40 7.24
CA SER A 18 -4.18 5.39 6.26
C SER A 18 -5.20 4.25 6.14
N ILE A 19 -5.62 3.67 7.28
CA ILE A 19 -6.62 2.59 7.34
C ILE A 19 -7.96 3.07 6.74
N SER A 20 -8.43 4.24 7.20
CA SER A 20 -9.72 4.79 6.78
C SER A 20 -9.75 5.04 5.27
N VAL A 21 -8.71 5.66 4.71
CA VAL A 21 -8.60 5.93 3.28
C VAL A 21 -8.61 4.62 2.47
N LYS A 22 -7.86 3.60 2.90
CA LYS A 22 -7.83 2.29 2.21
C LYS A 22 -9.22 1.66 2.19
N PHE A 23 -9.95 1.64 3.30
CA PHE A 23 -11.30 1.09 3.32
C PHE A 23 -12.30 1.95 2.52
N MET A 24 -12.20 3.27 2.55
CA MET A 24 -13.02 4.15 1.71
C MET A 24 -12.79 3.89 0.22
N LEU A 25 -11.53 3.73 -0.20
CA LEU A 25 -11.19 3.36 -1.57
C LEU A 25 -11.68 1.96 -1.93
N ALA A 26 -11.55 1.00 -1.01
CA ALA A 26 -12.08 -0.35 -1.20
C ALA A 26 -13.60 -0.32 -1.45
N ILE A 27 -14.36 0.36 -0.59
CA ILE A 27 -15.81 0.52 -0.71
C ILE A 27 -16.16 1.22 -2.03
N TYR A 28 -15.47 2.30 -2.38
CA TYR A 28 -15.68 3.02 -3.63
C TYR A 28 -15.53 2.10 -4.84
N PHE A 29 -14.44 1.35 -4.92
CA PHE A 29 -14.15 0.48 -6.06
C PHE A 29 -15.05 -0.77 -6.09
N LEU A 30 -15.38 -1.36 -4.95
CA LEU A 30 -16.32 -2.48 -4.87
C LEU A 30 -17.75 -2.06 -5.24
N ASN A 31 -18.17 -0.85 -4.87
CA ASN A 31 -19.44 -0.28 -5.32
C ASN A 31 -19.42 0.01 -6.84
N ARG A 32 -18.30 0.47 -7.38
CA ARG A 32 -18.15 0.61 -8.84
C ARG A 32 -18.16 -0.75 -9.54
N TYR A 33 -17.59 -1.79 -8.93
CA TYR A 33 -17.66 -3.16 -9.43
C TYR A 33 -19.09 -3.70 -9.42
N SER A 34 -19.87 -3.51 -8.34
CA SER A 34 -21.24 -4.01 -8.27
C SER A 34 -22.11 -3.44 -9.40
N LYS A 35 -21.84 -2.19 -9.82
CA LYS A 35 -22.54 -1.51 -10.92
C LYS A 35 -22.04 -1.89 -12.31
N LYS A 36 -20.71 -1.93 -12.53
CA LYS A 36 -20.12 -2.10 -13.87
C LYS A 36 -19.61 -3.52 -14.17
N ARG A 37 -19.48 -4.38 -13.15
CA ARG A 37 -18.91 -5.74 -13.21
C ARG A 37 -17.55 -5.85 -13.90
N ALA A 38 -16.76 -4.78 -13.90
CA ALA A 38 -15.46 -4.70 -14.56
C ALA A 38 -14.31 -5.19 -13.66
N GLY A 39 -13.29 -5.85 -14.24
CA GLY A 39 -12.16 -6.40 -13.49
C GLY A 39 -11.29 -5.36 -12.77
N ILE A 40 -11.10 -4.17 -13.35
CA ILE A 40 -10.27 -3.10 -12.76
C ILE A 40 -10.81 -2.67 -11.38
N PRO A 41 -12.08 -2.25 -11.22
CA PRO A 41 -12.63 -1.94 -9.91
C PRO A 41 -12.55 -3.10 -8.91
N LEU A 42 -12.72 -4.35 -9.34
CA LEU A 42 -12.59 -5.49 -8.44
C LEU A 42 -11.16 -5.63 -7.89
N ALA A 43 -10.15 -5.55 -8.77
CA ALA A 43 -8.74 -5.67 -8.39
C ALA A 43 -8.31 -4.54 -7.44
N TRP A 44 -8.67 -3.30 -7.75
CA TRP A 44 -8.38 -2.15 -6.88
C TRP A 44 -9.13 -2.24 -5.54
N GLY A 45 -10.42 -2.59 -5.57
CA GLY A 45 -11.25 -2.70 -4.38
C GLY A 45 -10.76 -3.76 -3.40
N THR A 46 -10.46 -4.95 -3.91
CA THR A 46 -9.88 -6.05 -3.11
C THR A 46 -8.47 -5.74 -2.66
N GLY A 47 -7.63 -5.14 -3.52
CA GLY A 47 -6.29 -4.70 -3.17
C GLY A 47 -6.28 -3.71 -1.99
N PHE A 48 -7.12 -2.68 -2.03
CA PHE A 48 -7.23 -1.72 -0.93
C PHE A 48 -7.84 -2.31 0.33
N PHE A 49 -8.80 -3.23 0.20
CA PHE A 49 -9.39 -3.94 1.33
C PHE A 49 -8.33 -4.73 2.10
N PHE A 50 -7.57 -5.57 1.41
CA PHE A 50 -6.47 -6.30 2.03
C PHE A 50 -5.36 -5.37 2.52
N PHE A 51 -5.17 -4.21 1.88
CA PHE A 51 -4.19 -3.24 2.36
C PHE A 51 -4.59 -2.67 3.72
N GLY A 52 -5.87 -2.35 3.91
CA GLY A 52 -6.41 -1.88 5.19
C GLY A 52 -6.30 -2.97 6.25
N LEU A 53 -6.72 -4.20 5.91
CA LEU A 53 -6.64 -5.36 6.80
C LEU A 53 -5.20 -5.67 7.25
N SER A 54 -4.20 -5.49 6.39
CA SER A 54 -2.79 -5.78 6.73
C SER A 54 -2.27 -5.01 7.95
N GLN A 55 -2.89 -3.88 8.30
CA GLN A 55 -2.50 -3.05 9.44
C GLN A 55 -3.19 -3.46 10.75
N ILE A 56 -4.29 -4.22 10.69
CA ILE A 56 -5.02 -4.68 11.88
C ILE A 56 -4.19 -5.63 12.74
N PRO A 57 -3.51 -6.66 12.19
CA PRO A 57 -2.65 -7.55 12.98
C PRO A 57 -1.56 -6.77 13.73
N ILE A 58 -0.94 -5.78 13.08
CA ILE A 58 0.13 -4.96 13.65
C ILE A 58 -0.39 -4.13 14.84
N LEU A 59 -1.63 -3.64 14.76
CA LEU A 59 -2.27 -2.96 15.87
C LEU A 59 -2.62 -3.92 17.00
N ALA A 60 -3.11 -5.12 16.67
CA ALA A 60 -3.52 -6.13 17.62
C ALA A 60 -2.35 -6.64 18.49
N MET A 61 -1.17 -6.85 17.89
CA MET A 61 0.06 -7.28 18.62
C MET A 61 0.34 -6.47 19.88
N ARG A 62 0.08 -5.15 19.84
CA ARG A 62 0.33 -4.24 20.97
C ARG A 62 -0.44 -4.59 22.25
N TYR A 63 -1.38 -5.54 22.19
CA TYR A 63 -2.24 -5.94 23.29
C TYR A 63 -1.98 -7.37 23.81
N PHE A 64 -1.20 -8.22 23.11
CA PHE A 64 -1.04 -9.64 23.47
C PHE A 64 0.26 -9.96 24.21
N GLU A 65 1.29 -9.10 24.12
CA GLU A 65 2.58 -9.19 24.85
C GLU A 65 3.28 -10.58 24.82
N ASP A 66 2.95 -11.42 23.83
CA ASP A 66 3.50 -12.78 23.65
C ASP A 66 4.23 -12.89 22.30
N ALA A 67 5.49 -13.33 22.34
CA ALA A 67 6.36 -13.35 21.17
C ALA A 67 5.88 -14.32 20.07
N ALA A 68 5.25 -15.44 20.44
CA ALA A 68 4.72 -16.39 19.46
C ALA A 68 3.50 -15.80 18.73
N THR A 69 2.58 -15.20 19.48
CA THR A 69 1.41 -14.51 18.95
C THR A 69 1.79 -13.32 18.05
N ASP A 70 2.78 -12.54 18.47
CA ASP A 70 3.30 -11.42 17.67
C ASP A 70 3.90 -11.87 16.33
N MET A 71 4.63 -12.99 16.35
CA MET A 71 5.15 -13.61 15.13
C MET A 71 4.02 -13.98 14.16
N TYR A 72 2.97 -14.66 14.63
CA TYR A 72 1.85 -15.05 13.78
C TYR A 72 1.09 -13.85 13.21
N PHE A 73 0.84 -12.82 14.03
CA PHE A 73 0.23 -11.59 13.54
C PHE A 73 1.12 -10.88 12.51
N ALA A 74 2.45 -10.94 12.66
CA ALA A 74 3.37 -10.25 11.76
C ALA A 74 3.39 -10.94 10.39
N LEU A 75 3.42 -12.27 10.39
CA LEU A 75 3.31 -13.09 9.18
C LEU A 75 1.96 -12.86 8.50
N MET A 76 0.86 -12.85 9.26
CA MET A 76 -0.48 -12.59 8.71
C MET A 76 -0.58 -11.19 8.09
N GLY A 77 -0.11 -10.15 8.80
CA GLY A 77 -0.08 -8.78 8.29
C GLY A 77 0.77 -8.65 7.02
N ALA A 78 1.96 -9.26 7.01
CA ALA A 78 2.84 -9.28 5.84
C ALA A 78 2.21 -10.00 4.64
N PHE A 79 1.56 -11.14 4.87
CA PHE A 79 0.90 -11.91 3.82
C PHE A 79 -0.27 -11.13 3.20
N LEU A 80 -1.08 -10.47 4.03
CA LEU A 80 -2.15 -9.58 3.58
C LEU A 80 -1.60 -8.38 2.79
N ALA A 81 -0.47 -7.82 3.22
CA ALA A 81 0.21 -6.75 2.49
C ALA A 81 0.72 -7.24 1.12
N ALA A 82 1.34 -8.42 1.05
CA ALA A 82 1.79 -9.00 -0.22
C ALA A 82 0.63 -9.26 -1.20
N LEU A 83 -0.47 -9.82 -0.71
CA LEU A 83 -1.69 -10.02 -1.50
C LEU A 83 -2.25 -8.68 -2.00
N SER A 84 -2.31 -7.68 -1.13
CA SER A 84 -2.74 -6.33 -1.47
C SER A 84 -1.88 -5.72 -2.58
N LEU A 85 -0.55 -5.73 -2.42
CA LEU A 85 0.39 -5.16 -3.38
C LEU A 85 0.27 -5.82 -4.76
N ALA A 86 0.14 -7.16 -4.80
CA ALA A 86 -0.07 -7.89 -6.04
C ALA A 86 -1.38 -7.49 -6.75
N LEU A 87 -2.46 -7.31 -5.99
CA LEU A 87 -3.77 -6.89 -6.53
C LEU A 87 -3.79 -5.42 -6.97
N LEU A 88 -3.15 -4.53 -6.22
CA LEU A 88 -3.02 -3.10 -6.57
C LEU A 88 -2.15 -2.94 -7.83
N TYR A 89 -1.04 -3.67 -7.92
CA TYR A 89 -0.25 -3.75 -9.14
C TYR A 89 -1.08 -4.31 -10.30
N TYR A 90 -1.82 -5.40 -10.08
CA TYR A 90 -2.69 -5.98 -11.11
C TYR A 90 -3.74 -4.98 -11.60
N GLY A 91 -4.43 -4.29 -10.69
CA GLY A 91 -5.39 -3.23 -11.03
C GLY A 91 -4.76 -2.09 -11.82
N THR A 92 -3.51 -1.74 -11.52
CA THR A 92 -2.72 -0.77 -12.30
C THR A 92 -2.37 -1.31 -13.67
N SER A 93 -1.98 -2.58 -13.76
CA SER A 93 -1.59 -3.22 -15.01
C SER A 93 -2.77 -3.36 -15.98
N LEU A 94 -3.98 -3.62 -15.47
CA LEU A 94 -5.20 -3.69 -16.25
C LEU A 94 -5.57 -2.34 -16.89
N LEU A 95 -5.17 -1.22 -16.28
CA LEU A 95 -5.42 0.11 -16.83
C LEU A 95 -4.48 0.44 -18.00
N PHE A 96 -3.26 -0.08 -18.00
CA PHE A 96 -2.16 0.47 -18.81
C PHE A 96 -1.56 -0.50 -19.82
N PHE A 97 -1.67 -1.81 -19.60
CA PHE A 97 -1.13 -2.80 -20.51
C PHE A 97 -2.23 -3.45 -21.35
N THR A 98 -1.84 -3.87 -22.57
CA THR A 98 -2.72 -4.57 -23.49
C THR A 98 -3.21 -5.88 -22.88
N THR A 99 -4.47 -6.21 -23.18
CA THR A 99 -5.10 -7.45 -22.73
C THR A 99 -4.28 -8.66 -23.15
N GLY A 100 -3.86 -9.48 -22.19
CA GLY A 100 -3.09 -10.68 -22.47
C GLY A 100 -1.57 -10.53 -22.39
N SER A 101 -1.06 -9.31 -22.21
CA SER A 101 0.37 -9.09 -22.00
C SER A 101 0.89 -9.77 -20.72
N PHE A 102 2.19 -10.10 -20.71
CA PHE A 102 2.86 -10.71 -19.55
C PHE A 102 2.73 -9.85 -18.29
N MET A 103 2.96 -8.53 -18.44
CA MET A 103 2.85 -7.54 -17.36
C MET A 103 1.47 -7.53 -16.73
N GLN A 104 0.42 -7.71 -17.54
CA GLN A 104 -0.95 -7.77 -17.06
C GLN A 104 -1.30 -9.11 -16.40
N LYS A 105 -1.00 -10.25 -17.04
CA LYS A 105 -1.52 -11.56 -16.59
C LYS A 105 -0.65 -12.29 -15.57
N LYS A 106 0.68 -12.18 -15.67
CA LYS A 106 1.61 -13.08 -14.96
C LYS A 106 2.39 -12.37 -13.88
N LEU A 107 2.74 -11.10 -14.07
CA LEU A 107 3.66 -10.41 -13.17
C LEU A 107 3.09 -10.18 -11.76
N SER A 108 1.80 -9.90 -11.61
CA SER A 108 1.15 -9.81 -10.29
C SER A 108 1.21 -11.13 -9.52
N ILE A 109 1.02 -12.26 -10.21
CA ILE A 109 1.13 -13.60 -9.62
C ILE A 109 2.57 -13.88 -9.22
N ILE A 110 3.55 -13.55 -10.08
CA ILE A 110 4.97 -13.70 -9.77
C ILE A 110 5.34 -12.88 -8.54
N PHE A 111 4.92 -11.61 -8.48
CA PHE A 111 5.11 -10.76 -7.30
C PHE A 111 4.51 -11.40 -6.05
N PHE A 112 3.26 -11.85 -6.11
CA PHE A 112 2.62 -12.50 -4.98
C PHE A 112 3.39 -13.75 -4.52
N VAL A 113 3.73 -14.65 -5.44
CA VAL A 113 4.43 -15.91 -5.13
C VAL A 113 5.80 -15.63 -4.52
N VAL A 114 6.58 -14.71 -5.10
CA VAL A 114 7.91 -14.35 -4.57
C VAL A 114 7.79 -13.75 -3.17
N MET A 115 6.88 -12.80 -2.96
CA MET A 115 6.66 -12.19 -1.65
C MET A 115 6.18 -13.23 -0.63
N ALA A 116 5.23 -14.09 -1.01
CA ALA A 116 4.69 -15.14 -0.15
C ALA A 116 5.78 -16.15 0.26
N ILE A 117 6.63 -16.58 -0.67
CA ILE A 117 7.76 -17.48 -0.35
C ILE A 117 8.71 -16.81 0.66
N ILE A 118 9.06 -15.54 0.45
CA ILE A 118 9.93 -14.81 1.37
C ILE A 118 9.29 -14.73 2.76
N ILE A 119 8.01 -14.35 2.85
CA ILE A 119 7.28 -14.25 4.13
C ILE A 119 7.20 -15.61 4.83
N LEU A 120 6.89 -16.68 4.10
CA LEU A 120 6.77 -18.03 4.67
C LEU A 120 8.13 -18.62 5.08
N ALA A 121 9.24 -18.12 4.54
CA ALA A 121 10.58 -18.51 4.95
C ALA A 121 11.05 -17.86 6.26
N PHE A 122 10.44 -16.74 6.70
CA PHE A 122 10.87 -16.02 7.91
C PHE A 122 10.94 -16.86 9.19
N PRO A 123 9.94 -17.71 9.51
CA PRO A 123 9.97 -18.56 10.69
C PRO A 123 11.13 -19.55 10.71
N LEU A 124 11.69 -19.88 9.54
CA LEU A 124 12.84 -20.79 9.39
C LEU A 124 14.18 -20.08 9.58
N LEU A 125 14.21 -18.75 9.40
CA LEU A 125 15.43 -17.95 9.31
C LEU A 125 15.63 -17.02 10.52
N THR A 126 14.59 -16.78 11.32
CA THR A 126 14.61 -15.76 12.38
C THR A 126 13.95 -16.26 13.66
N THR A 127 14.45 -15.84 14.82
CA THR A 127 13.79 -16.07 16.12
C THR A 127 12.55 -15.21 16.27
N ALA A 128 11.53 -15.69 17.01
CA ALA A 128 10.26 -14.97 17.21
C ALA A 128 10.45 -13.50 17.65
N GLU A 129 11.41 -13.23 18.53
CA GLU A 129 11.74 -11.89 19.03
C GLU A 129 12.23 -10.94 17.92
N ASN A 130 12.95 -11.45 16.92
CA ASN A 130 13.53 -10.65 15.84
C ASN A 130 12.63 -10.60 14.59
N VAL A 131 11.62 -11.46 14.50
CA VAL A 131 10.74 -11.55 13.33
C VAL A 131 10.04 -10.22 13.06
N LEU A 132 9.55 -9.52 14.09
CA LEU A 132 8.77 -8.29 13.89
C LEU A 132 9.57 -7.19 13.18
N LYS A 133 10.79 -6.91 13.69
CA LYS A 133 11.67 -5.89 13.12
C LYS A 133 12.12 -6.27 11.70
N SER A 134 12.47 -7.53 11.50
CA SER A 134 12.99 -8.02 10.23
C SER A 134 11.90 -8.12 9.14
N ILE A 135 10.70 -8.63 9.47
CA ILE A 135 9.56 -8.67 8.56
C ILE A 135 9.13 -7.25 8.18
N PHE A 136 9.02 -6.34 9.16
CA PHE A 136 8.61 -4.98 8.87
C PHE A 136 9.58 -4.31 7.87
N MET A 137 10.89 -4.45 8.11
CA MET A 137 11.91 -3.91 7.22
C MET A 137 11.83 -4.53 5.82
N VAL A 138 11.70 -5.85 5.70
CA VAL A 138 11.62 -6.53 4.40
C VAL A 138 10.32 -6.19 3.67
N VAL A 139 9.19 -6.10 4.35
CA VAL A 139 7.92 -5.70 3.73
C VAL A 139 7.98 -4.24 3.29
N ALA A 140 8.49 -3.33 4.11
CA ALA A 140 8.57 -1.91 3.78
C ALA A 140 9.56 -1.63 2.64
N THR A 141 10.80 -2.13 2.72
CA THR A 141 11.87 -1.85 1.74
C THR A 141 11.87 -2.82 0.56
N GLY A 142 11.58 -4.09 0.80
CA GLY A 142 11.63 -5.14 -0.20
C GLY A 142 10.35 -5.25 -1.03
N PHE A 143 9.18 -4.89 -0.49
CA PHE A 143 7.90 -5.05 -1.19
C PHE A 143 7.18 -3.72 -1.45
N ILE A 144 6.83 -2.98 -0.39
CA ILE A 144 6.03 -1.75 -0.52
C ILE A 144 6.78 -0.72 -1.35
N PHE A 145 8.03 -0.39 -1.01
CA PHE A 145 8.83 0.58 -1.76
C PHE A 145 8.89 0.26 -3.27
N PRO A 146 9.41 -0.89 -3.73
CA PRO A 146 9.56 -1.12 -5.17
C PRO A 146 8.22 -1.22 -5.91
N ILE A 147 7.20 -1.84 -5.33
CA ILE A 147 5.90 -2.00 -6.02
C ILE A 147 5.19 -0.66 -6.14
N MET A 148 5.17 0.16 -5.08
CA MET A 148 4.57 1.49 -5.14
C MET A 148 5.34 2.43 -6.08
N LEU A 149 6.67 2.31 -6.14
CA LEU A 149 7.48 3.05 -7.10
C LEU A 149 7.14 2.66 -8.55
N ILE A 150 6.99 1.36 -8.83
CA ILE A 150 6.57 0.87 -10.16
C ILE A 150 5.17 1.43 -10.50
N MET A 151 4.22 1.38 -9.56
CA MET A 151 2.89 1.95 -9.78
C MET A 151 2.97 3.46 -10.07
N ALA A 152 3.72 4.22 -9.27
CA ALA A 152 3.94 5.66 -9.48
C ALA A 152 4.49 5.94 -10.89
N PHE A 153 5.51 5.19 -11.30
CA PHE A 153 6.14 5.30 -12.62
C PHE A 153 5.15 5.03 -13.76
N LEU A 154 4.32 4.00 -13.65
CA LEU A 154 3.28 3.71 -14.63
C LEU A 154 2.26 4.85 -14.75
N PHE A 155 1.83 5.44 -13.63
CA PHE A 155 0.95 6.60 -13.64
C PHE A 155 1.63 7.84 -14.25
N PHE A 156 2.94 8.06 -14.02
CA PHE A 156 3.69 9.16 -14.67
C PHE A 156 3.78 8.99 -16.19
N ILE A 157 4.04 7.77 -16.68
CA ILE A 157 4.05 7.49 -18.13
C ILE A 157 2.70 7.89 -18.74
N ILE A 158 1.61 7.55 -18.07
CA ILE A 158 0.26 7.81 -18.58
C ILE A 158 -0.06 9.29 -18.51
N TRP A 159 0.26 9.95 -17.41
CA TRP A 159 0.15 11.40 -17.30
C TRP A 159 0.86 12.14 -18.44
N HIS A 160 2.05 11.67 -18.81
CA HIS A 160 2.83 12.25 -19.90
C HIS A 160 2.18 12.00 -21.27
N LYS A 161 1.56 10.83 -21.48
CA LYS A 161 0.86 10.46 -22.72
C LYS A 161 -0.52 11.10 -22.88
N LEU A 162 -1.15 11.55 -21.79
CA LEU A 162 -2.45 12.20 -21.86
C LEU A 162 -2.33 13.59 -22.48
N ASP A 163 -3.29 13.93 -23.33
CA ASP A 163 -3.46 15.28 -23.90
C ASP A 163 -3.47 16.32 -22.75
N PRO A 164 -2.72 17.43 -22.87
CA PRO A 164 -2.74 18.52 -21.90
C PRO A 164 -4.12 19.04 -21.51
N ILE A 165 -5.09 18.98 -22.43
CA ILE A 165 -6.46 19.45 -22.23
C ILE A 165 -7.31 18.41 -21.50
N ASN A 166 -6.85 17.16 -21.40
CA ASN A 166 -7.61 16.09 -20.77
C ASN A 166 -7.86 16.39 -19.28
N PRO A 167 -9.13 16.48 -18.83
CA PRO A 167 -9.46 16.85 -17.45
C PRO A 167 -8.99 15.83 -16.41
N ARG A 168 -8.67 14.59 -16.83
CA ARG A 168 -8.14 13.55 -15.93
C ARG A 168 -6.63 13.68 -15.69
N ARG A 169 -5.91 14.45 -16.51
CA ARG A 169 -4.44 14.51 -16.49
C ARG A 169 -3.89 14.91 -15.12
N VAL A 170 -4.46 15.95 -14.51
CA VAL A 170 -4.06 16.42 -13.17
C VAL A 170 -4.27 15.32 -12.12
N ASN A 171 -5.39 14.59 -12.18
CA ASN A 171 -5.70 13.56 -11.19
C ASN A 171 -4.79 12.32 -11.34
N VAL A 172 -4.42 11.95 -12.56
CA VAL A 172 -3.44 10.90 -12.82
C VAL A 172 -2.06 11.29 -12.27
N PHE A 173 -1.65 12.56 -12.44
CA PHE A 173 -0.42 13.08 -11.83
C PHE A 173 -0.48 13.04 -10.29
N LEU A 174 -1.58 13.48 -9.69
CA LEU A 174 -1.76 13.44 -8.24
C LEU A 174 -1.66 12.01 -7.69
N VAL A 175 -2.25 11.02 -8.36
CA VAL A 175 -2.11 9.61 -7.98
C VAL A 175 -0.68 9.12 -8.14
N ALA A 176 0.03 9.51 -9.20
CA ALA A 176 1.45 9.19 -9.39
C ALA A 176 2.31 9.73 -8.25
N VAL A 177 2.11 11.01 -7.90
CA VAL A 177 2.82 11.69 -6.81
C VAL A 177 2.48 11.07 -5.46
N ALA A 178 1.22 10.73 -5.19
CA ALA A 178 0.83 10.05 -3.96
C ALA A 178 1.55 8.72 -3.78
N TRP A 179 1.59 7.88 -4.83
CA TRP A 179 2.34 6.61 -4.79
C TRP A 179 3.84 6.83 -4.63
N LEU A 180 4.41 7.84 -5.29
CA LEU A 180 5.83 8.18 -5.17
C LEU A 180 6.18 8.61 -3.74
N ILE A 181 5.42 9.55 -3.16
CA ILE A 181 5.63 10.02 -1.79
C ILE A 181 5.52 8.84 -0.83
N TYR A 182 4.47 8.04 -0.95
CA TYR A 182 4.27 6.90 -0.06
C TYR A 182 5.38 5.86 -0.21
N SER A 183 5.83 5.59 -1.43
CA SER A 183 6.99 4.75 -1.70
C SER A 183 8.23 5.29 -0.99
N LEU A 184 8.58 6.56 -1.19
CA LEU A 184 9.76 7.18 -0.59
C LEU A 184 9.69 7.18 0.94
N VAL A 185 8.53 7.43 1.54
CA VAL A 185 8.33 7.34 2.99
C VAL A 185 8.66 5.94 3.51
N ASN A 186 8.22 4.88 2.83
CA ASN A 186 8.50 3.50 3.24
C ASN A 186 9.95 3.08 2.95
N GLY A 187 10.53 3.54 1.85
CA GLY A 187 11.93 3.27 1.51
C GLY A 187 12.89 4.02 2.44
N ILE A 188 12.89 5.36 2.37
CA ILE A 188 13.81 6.23 3.12
C ILE A 188 13.59 6.06 4.62
N GLY A 189 12.34 6.03 5.10
CA GLY A 189 12.04 5.86 6.52
C GLY A 189 12.54 4.54 7.12
N SER A 190 12.69 3.50 6.29
CA SER A 190 13.24 2.22 6.73
C SER A 190 14.77 2.15 6.67
N PHE A 191 15.42 2.97 5.83
CA PHE A 191 16.89 3.05 5.73
C PHE A 191 17.49 4.04 6.74
N PHE A 192 16.79 5.13 7.03
CA PHE A 192 17.22 6.15 7.98
C PHE A 192 16.41 5.99 9.27
N PHE A 193 16.92 5.19 10.22
CA PHE A 193 16.37 5.03 11.59
C PHE A 193 16.44 6.32 12.45
N VAL A 194 16.62 7.49 11.83
CA VAL A 194 16.83 8.74 12.54
C VAL A 194 15.47 9.34 12.90
N THR A 195 15.13 9.26 14.18
CA THR A 195 13.90 9.79 14.82
C THR A 195 13.61 11.27 14.49
N ALA A 196 14.60 12.01 14.00
CA ALA A 196 14.47 13.42 13.63
C ALA A 196 13.44 13.69 12.51
N PHE A 197 13.11 12.70 11.68
CA PHE A 197 12.20 12.88 10.53
C PHE A 197 10.85 12.18 10.65
N ASP A 198 10.56 11.53 11.79
CA ASP A 198 9.32 10.78 12.01
C ASP A 198 8.07 11.64 11.76
N VAL A 199 8.08 12.88 12.26
CA VAL A 199 6.97 13.84 12.07
C VAL A 199 6.73 14.09 10.58
N LEU A 200 7.79 14.32 9.82
CA LEU A 200 7.70 14.57 8.38
C LEU A 200 7.15 13.34 7.65
N PHE A 201 7.62 12.14 7.98
CA PHE A 201 7.14 10.90 7.37
C PHE A 201 5.67 10.63 7.67
N TYR A 202 5.20 10.86 8.90
CA TYR A 202 3.80 10.71 9.24
C TYR A 202 2.90 11.72 8.51
N LEU A 203 3.33 12.98 8.40
CA LEU A 203 2.61 14.02 7.66
C LEU A 203 2.56 13.71 6.15
N LEU A 204 3.70 13.33 5.55
CA LEU A 204 3.76 12.94 4.14
C LEU A 204 2.90 11.71 3.86
N SER A 205 2.86 10.73 4.76
CA SER A 205 1.97 9.57 4.67
C SER A 205 0.50 10.01 4.66
N ILE A 206 0.07 10.85 5.62
CA ILE A 206 -1.30 11.39 5.67
C ILE A 206 -1.66 12.09 4.36
N ILE A 207 -0.81 13.04 3.93
CA ILE A 207 -1.02 13.81 2.71
C ILE A 207 -1.12 12.88 1.49
N SER A 208 -0.22 11.89 1.39
CA SER A 208 -0.22 10.94 0.27
C SER A 208 -1.53 10.16 0.18
N PHE A 209 -2.07 9.66 1.30
CA PHE A 209 -3.35 8.94 1.30
C PHE A 209 -4.54 9.85 0.98
N LEU A 210 -4.56 11.08 1.48
CA LEU A 210 -5.63 12.02 1.16
C LEU A 210 -5.61 12.41 -0.33
N ILE A 211 -4.43 12.64 -0.91
CA ILE A 211 -4.27 12.87 -2.36
C ILE A 211 -4.72 11.63 -3.15
N LEU A 212 -4.36 10.43 -2.69
CA LEU A 212 -4.76 9.17 -3.31
C LEU A 212 -6.29 9.03 -3.32
N LEU A 213 -6.93 9.28 -2.18
CA LEU A 213 -8.38 9.25 -2.04
C LEU A 213 -9.04 10.21 -3.02
N TYR A 214 -8.60 11.47 -3.05
CA TYR A 214 -9.11 12.50 -3.94
C TYR A 214 -8.93 12.10 -5.42
N GLY A 215 -7.71 11.76 -5.84
CA GLY A 215 -7.38 11.48 -7.23
C GLY A 215 -8.11 10.26 -7.79
N MET A 216 -8.27 9.20 -6.97
CA MET A 216 -8.95 7.98 -7.40
C MET A 216 -10.47 8.06 -7.37
N THR A 217 -11.07 8.79 -6.43
CA THR A 217 -12.53 8.84 -6.27
C THR A 217 -13.19 9.98 -7.04
N LEU A 218 -12.84 11.22 -6.69
CA LEU A 218 -13.40 12.46 -7.25
C LEU A 218 -12.71 12.81 -8.57
N GLY A 219 -11.38 12.67 -8.60
CA GLY A 219 -10.57 12.95 -9.78
C GLY A 219 -10.73 11.93 -10.92
N LYS A 220 -11.35 10.77 -10.63
CA LYS A 220 -11.60 9.68 -11.59
C LYS A 220 -10.35 9.28 -12.38
N ALA A 221 -9.17 9.28 -11.74
CA ALA A 221 -7.92 8.86 -12.38
C ALA A 221 -7.97 7.42 -12.94
N THR A 222 -8.86 6.58 -12.40
CA THR A 222 -9.13 5.20 -12.83
C THR A 222 -10.47 5.08 -13.60
N GLY A 223 -11.03 6.21 -14.04
CA GLY A 223 -12.24 6.26 -14.85
C GLY A 223 -11.99 5.76 -16.27
N HIS A 224 -12.88 4.91 -16.77
CA HIS A 224 -13.28 4.92 -18.18
C HIS A 224 -14.62 5.64 -18.20
#